data_AF-A0A932PH48-F1
#
_entry.id   AF-A0A932PH48-F1
#
_cell.length_a   1.000
_cell.length_b   1.000
_cell.length_c   1.000
_cell.angle_alpha   90.00
_cell.angle_beta   90.00
_cell.angle_gamma   90.00
#
_symmetry.space_group_name_H-M   'P 1'
#
loop_
_entity.id
_entity.type
_entity.pdbx_description
1 polymer ?
#
loop_
_entity_poly.entity_id
_entity_poly.type
_entity_poly.pdbx_seq_one_letter_code
_entity_poly.pdbx_strand_id
1 'polypeptide(L)'
;MNIASRSWQAVDNQTPGTTLCHDSIAAFLRDTHAVAARTGAVDMNLLLLDERPIAFAYNYHYQGHLYGLRVGYDLEAGKDGVGNLLYVHAIRDSFARGDHTYDMGPGSLAAKQYLLTSVLDIGRYSHYWPTAIRAQLVRLKRAWARRAESVPQPG
;
A
#
# COMPACT_ATOMS: atom_id res chain seq x y z
N MET A 1 19.26 -11.46 4.84
CA MET A 1 19.23 -10.52 3.69
C MET A 1 17.78 -10.26 3.33
N ASN A 2 17.29 -9.02 3.40
CA ASN A 2 15.85 -8.69 3.39
C ASN A 2 15.36 -8.39 1.96
N ILE A 3 14.29 -9.06 1.48
CA ILE A 3 13.72 -8.85 0.13
C ILE A 3 13.19 -7.41 -0.05
N ALA A 4 12.71 -6.76 1.01
CA ALA A 4 12.21 -5.39 0.95
C ALA A 4 13.30 -4.41 0.49
N SER A 5 14.54 -4.56 0.96
CA SER A 5 15.66 -3.69 0.61
C SER A 5 16.23 -3.93 -0.79
N ARG A 6 15.83 -5.00 -1.48
CA ARG A 6 16.26 -5.35 -2.85
C ARG A 6 15.13 -5.25 -3.87
N SER A 7 13.92 -4.96 -3.41
CA SER A 7 12.75 -4.87 -4.28
C SER A 7 12.77 -3.58 -5.09
N TRP A 8 11.98 -3.53 -6.17
CA TRP A 8 11.79 -2.32 -6.98
C TRP A 8 11.41 -1.08 -6.14
N GLN A 9 10.69 -1.27 -5.02
CA GLN A 9 10.34 -0.16 -4.12
C GLN A 9 11.56 0.49 -3.48
N ALA A 10 12.65 -0.25 -3.23
CA ALA A 10 13.85 0.30 -2.62
C ALA A 10 14.62 1.23 -3.58
N VAL A 11 14.33 1.17 -4.88
CA VAL A 11 14.98 2.03 -5.89
C VAL A 11 14.44 3.46 -5.85
N ASP A 12 13.18 3.66 -5.46
CA ASP A 12 12.60 4.99 -5.22
C ASP A 12 12.77 5.42 -3.75
N ASN A 13 14.01 5.55 -3.31
CA ASN A 13 14.31 6.14 -2.00
C ASN A 13 14.35 7.68 -2.03
N GLN A 14 14.01 8.29 -3.18
CA GLN A 14 14.03 9.74 -3.38
C GLN A 14 12.68 10.38 -3.06
N THR A 15 11.59 9.61 -3.05
CA THR A 15 10.26 10.09 -2.64
C THR A 15 9.98 9.73 -1.17
N PRO A 16 9.87 10.70 -0.24
CA PRO A 16 9.67 10.40 1.18
C PRO A 16 8.36 9.63 1.45
N GLY A 17 8.46 8.53 2.19
CA GLY A 17 7.30 7.79 2.74
C GLY A 17 6.62 6.78 1.80
N THR A 18 7.15 6.54 0.60
CA THR A 18 6.60 5.55 -0.34
C THR A 18 7.15 4.13 -0.10
N THR A 19 8.31 3.99 0.55
CA THR A 19 9.00 2.71 0.75
C THR A 19 8.89 2.19 2.18
N LEU A 20 8.88 0.87 2.39
CA LEU A 20 8.84 0.27 3.74
C LEU A 20 10.01 0.68 4.63
N CYS A 21 11.14 1.03 4.02
CA CYS A 21 12.41 1.24 4.69
C CYS A 21 12.74 2.72 4.94
N HIS A 22 11.86 3.65 4.57
CA HIS A 22 12.13 5.07 4.77
C HIS A 22 12.05 5.44 6.26
N ASP A 23 13.11 6.02 6.81
CA ASP A 23 13.28 6.26 8.25
C ASP A 23 12.11 7.05 8.86
N SER A 24 11.55 8.00 8.11
CA SER A 24 10.43 8.84 8.59
C SER A 24 9.14 8.07 8.88
N ILE A 25 8.96 6.88 8.32
CA ILE A 25 7.75 6.04 8.51
C ILE A 25 8.06 4.69 9.14
N ALA A 26 9.33 4.29 9.26
CA ALA A 26 9.73 3.00 9.79
C ALA A 26 9.20 2.73 11.21
N ALA A 27 9.27 3.73 12.10
CA ALA A 27 8.74 3.60 13.46
C ALA A 27 7.23 3.39 13.46
N PHE A 28 6.50 4.20 12.69
CA PHE A 28 5.04 4.08 12.54
C PHE A 28 4.64 2.70 11.99
N LEU A 29 5.32 2.22 10.95
CA LEU A 29 5.05 0.91 10.35
C LEU A 29 5.34 -0.23 11.33
N ARG A 30 6.45 -0.17 12.06
CA ARG A 30 6.80 -1.18 13.07
C ARG A 30 5.76 -1.25 14.19
N ASP A 31 5.35 -0.10 14.71
CA ASP A 31 4.41 -0.07 15.84
C ASP A 31 3.02 -0.53 15.38
N THR A 32 2.60 -0.15 14.16
CA THR A 32 1.36 -0.63 13.53
C THR A 32 1.42 -2.14 13.28
N HIS A 33 2.54 -2.66 12.75
CA HIS A 33 2.76 -4.09 12.55
C HIS A 33 2.61 -4.85 13.86
N ALA A 34 3.25 -4.37 14.94
CA ALA A 34 3.21 -5.04 16.23
C ALA A 34 1.79 -5.13 16.79
N VAL A 35 0.98 -4.09 16.62
CA VAL A 35 -0.44 -4.11 17.00
C VAL A 35 -1.20 -5.11 16.13
N ALA A 36 -1.07 -5.00 14.80
CA ALA A 36 -1.79 -5.85 13.86
C ALA A 36 -1.44 -7.34 14.06
N ALA A 37 -0.17 -7.67 14.35
CA ALA A 37 0.27 -9.03 14.62
C ALA A 37 -0.39 -9.59 15.88
N ARG A 38 -0.44 -8.80 16.96
CA ARG A 38 -1.13 -9.19 18.21
C ARG A 38 -2.63 -9.41 18.02
N THR A 39 -3.25 -8.72 17.08
CA THR A 39 -4.69 -8.84 16.80
C THR A 39 -5.02 -9.83 15.67
N GLY A 40 -4.04 -10.55 15.12
CA GLY A 40 -4.25 -11.45 13.98
C GLY A 40 -4.65 -10.75 12.69
N ALA A 41 -4.33 -9.46 12.57
CA ALA A 41 -4.66 -8.61 11.43
C ALA A 41 -3.52 -8.48 10.41
N VAL A 42 -2.37 -9.12 10.62
CA VAL A 42 -1.27 -9.14 9.65
C VAL A 42 -1.49 -10.26 8.65
N ASP A 43 -1.42 -9.94 7.36
CA ASP A 43 -1.33 -10.90 6.27
C ASP A 43 -0.03 -10.63 5.50
N MET A 44 0.88 -11.60 5.53
CA MET A 44 2.18 -11.51 4.86
C MET A 44 2.35 -12.70 3.93
N ASN A 45 2.59 -12.40 2.66
CA ASN A 45 2.81 -13.40 1.63
C ASN A 45 4.24 -13.27 1.12
N LEU A 46 4.93 -14.40 0.98
CA LEU A 46 6.22 -14.50 0.34
C LEU A 46 6.10 -15.44 -0.85
N LEU A 47 6.60 -15.01 -2.00
CA LEU A 47 6.79 -15.87 -3.15
C LEU A 47 8.25 -16.31 -3.19
N LEU A 48 8.47 -17.62 -3.13
CA LEU A 48 9.80 -18.22 -3.12
C LEU A 48 10.05 -18.92 -4.45
N LEU A 49 11.29 -18.82 -4.95
CA LEU A 49 11.83 -19.61 -6.05
C LEU A 49 13.08 -20.31 -5.52
N ASP A 50 13.11 -21.63 -5.55
CA ASP A 50 14.19 -22.44 -4.97
C ASP A 50 14.56 -22.01 -3.55
N GLU A 51 13.55 -21.89 -2.66
CA GLU A 51 13.65 -21.42 -1.28
C GLU A 51 14.13 -19.96 -1.11
N ARG A 52 14.40 -19.24 -2.20
CA ARG A 52 14.77 -17.82 -2.16
C ARG A 52 13.53 -16.94 -2.31
N PRO A 53 13.26 -16.00 -1.39
CA PRO A 53 12.17 -15.05 -1.55
C PRO A 53 12.47 -14.10 -2.72
N ILE A 54 11.55 -14.05 -3.69
CA ILE A 54 11.64 -13.19 -4.88
C ILE A 54 10.55 -12.13 -4.92
N ALA A 55 9.49 -12.27 -4.11
CA ALA A 55 8.49 -11.23 -3.92
C ALA A 55 7.80 -11.32 -2.56
N PHE A 56 7.19 -10.21 -2.15
CA PHE A 56 6.39 -10.13 -0.94
C PHE A 56 5.16 -9.25 -1.14
N ALA A 57 4.08 -9.59 -0.45
CA ALA A 57 2.96 -8.70 -0.17
C ALA A 57 2.81 -8.56 1.33
N TYR A 58 2.80 -7.32 1.81
CA TYR A 58 2.49 -6.97 3.18
C TYR A 58 1.14 -6.28 3.20
N ASN A 59 0.18 -6.94 3.83
CA ASN A 59 -1.22 -6.58 3.88
C ASN A 59 -1.71 -6.48 5.33
N TYR A 60 -2.84 -5.82 5.50
CA TYR A 60 -3.66 -5.95 6.71
C TYR A 60 -4.98 -6.64 6.38
N HIS A 61 -5.45 -7.48 7.29
CA HIS A 61 -6.74 -8.17 7.20
C HIS A 61 -7.67 -7.69 8.32
N TYR A 62 -8.93 -7.43 7.97
CA TYR A 62 -10.00 -7.17 8.93
C TYR A 62 -11.33 -7.65 8.37
N GLN A 63 -11.98 -8.60 9.06
CA GLN A 63 -13.33 -9.09 8.74
C GLN A 63 -13.51 -9.45 7.24
N GLY A 64 -12.63 -10.28 6.69
CA GLY A 64 -12.73 -10.71 5.29
C GLY A 64 -12.25 -9.69 4.25
N HIS A 65 -11.74 -8.54 4.70
CA HIS A 65 -11.15 -7.51 3.84
C HIS A 65 -9.64 -7.48 4.01
N LEU A 66 -8.91 -7.65 2.90
CA LEU A 66 -7.48 -7.43 2.81
C LEU A 66 -7.20 -6.06 2.21
N TYR A 67 -6.26 -5.34 2.82
CA TYR A 67 -5.73 -4.09 2.34
C TYR A 67 -4.25 -4.24 2.01
N GLY A 68 -3.91 -4.06 0.73
CA GLY A 68 -2.55 -4.09 0.20
C GLY A 68 -1.74 -2.87 0.61
N LEU A 69 -0.96 -3.00 1.67
CA LEU A 69 -0.13 -1.89 2.17
C LEU A 69 1.10 -1.69 1.27
N ARG A 70 1.86 -2.77 1.04
CA ARG A 70 3.11 -2.75 0.24
C ARG A 70 3.34 -4.07 -0.48
N VAL A 71 3.81 -3.99 -1.72
CA VAL A 71 4.13 -5.15 -2.56
C VAL A 71 5.46 -4.97 -3.30
N GLY A 72 6.42 -5.83 -3.07
CA GLY A 72 7.74 -5.72 -3.68
C GLY A 72 8.17 -7.02 -4.34
N TYR A 73 8.96 -6.91 -5.41
CA TYR A 73 9.58 -8.05 -6.08
C TYR A 73 11.01 -7.72 -6.47
N ASP A 74 11.84 -8.75 -6.55
CA ASP A 74 13.23 -8.69 -6.99
C ASP A 74 13.27 -8.22 -8.46
N LEU A 75 14.08 -7.20 -8.75
CA LEU A 75 14.20 -6.62 -10.09
C LEU A 75 14.83 -7.60 -11.08
N GLU A 76 15.71 -8.49 -10.61
CA GLU A 76 16.35 -9.50 -11.46
C GLU A 76 15.34 -10.58 -11.91
N ALA A 77 14.31 -10.82 -11.09
CA ALA A 77 13.21 -11.74 -11.40
C ALA A 77 11.99 -11.04 -12.07
N GLY A 78 11.93 -9.71 -12.02
CA GLY A 78 10.74 -8.91 -12.34
C GLY A 78 10.30 -8.87 -13.81
N LYS A 79 11.09 -9.41 -14.75
CA LYS A 79 10.76 -9.39 -16.18
C LYS A 79 9.60 -10.34 -16.56
N ASP A 80 9.29 -11.31 -15.70
CA ASP A 80 8.41 -12.44 -16.06
C ASP A 80 7.08 -12.48 -15.29
N GLY A 81 6.58 -11.33 -14.81
CA GLY A 81 5.24 -11.28 -14.18
C GLY A 81 5.17 -11.80 -12.74
N VAL A 82 6.31 -11.83 -12.04
CA VAL A 82 6.43 -12.23 -10.61
C VAL A 82 5.40 -11.53 -9.71
N GLY A 83 5.13 -10.24 -9.93
CA GLY A 83 4.10 -9.52 -9.19
C GLY A 83 2.68 -10.08 -9.40
N ASN A 84 2.34 -10.48 -10.63
CA ASN A 84 1.05 -11.09 -10.94
C ASN A 84 0.93 -12.47 -10.31
N LEU A 85 2.00 -13.27 -10.36
CA LEU A 85 2.02 -14.58 -9.73
C LEU A 85 1.80 -14.48 -8.21
N LEU A 86 2.51 -13.55 -7.56
CA LEU A 86 2.29 -13.25 -6.14
C LEU A 86 0.83 -12.89 -5.86
N TYR A 87 0.22 -11.99 -6.64
CA TYR A 87 -1.17 -11.61 -6.43
C TYR A 87 -2.13 -12.77 -6.63
N VAL A 88 -1.97 -13.58 -7.70
CA VAL A 88 -2.84 -14.72 -7.97
C VAL A 88 -2.82 -15.70 -6.79
N HIS A 89 -1.64 -16.00 -6.25
CA HIS A 89 -1.52 -16.87 -5.08
C HIS A 89 -2.10 -16.24 -3.82
N ALA A 90 -1.78 -14.97 -3.53
CA ALA A 90 -2.27 -14.28 -2.34
C ALA A 90 -3.80 -14.14 -2.33
N ILE A 91 -4.42 -13.80 -3.47
CA ILE A 91 -5.87 -13.68 -3.62
C ILE A 91 -6.53 -15.06 -3.50
N ARG A 92 -5.98 -16.08 -4.17
CA ARG A 92 -6.52 -17.44 -4.07
C ARG A 92 -6.51 -17.94 -2.62
N ASP A 93 -5.39 -17.74 -1.93
CA ASP A 93 -5.24 -18.13 -0.53
C ASP A 93 -6.20 -17.36 0.37
N SER A 94 -6.32 -16.03 0.19
CA SER A 94 -7.24 -15.22 1.00
C SER A 94 -8.69 -15.70 0.87
N PHE A 95 -9.15 -15.97 -0.35
CA PHE A 95 -10.50 -16.48 -0.58
C PHE A 95 -10.69 -17.90 -0.02
N ALA A 96 -9.66 -18.75 -0.05
CA ALA A 96 -9.70 -20.08 0.59
C ALA A 96 -9.85 -19.99 2.12
N ARG A 97 -9.35 -18.91 2.74
CA ARG A 97 -9.53 -18.62 4.17
C ARG A 97 -10.88 -17.93 4.50
N GLY A 98 -11.69 -17.62 3.49
CA GLY A 98 -12.99 -16.97 3.63
C GLY A 98 -12.98 -15.45 3.48
N ASP A 99 -11.85 -14.85 3.08
CA ASP A 99 -11.81 -13.44 2.71
C ASP A 99 -12.63 -13.21 1.42
N HIS A 100 -13.28 -12.06 1.30
CA HIS A 100 -14.15 -11.75 0.17
C HIS A 100 -13.72 -10.48 -0.59
N THR A 101 -12.75 -9.73 -0.07
CA THR A 101 -12.28 -8.49 -0.70
C THR A 101 -10.78 -8.34 -0.57
N TYR A 102 -10.12 -8.08 -1.69
CA TYR A 102 -8.70 -7.75 -1.75
C TYR A 102 -8.55 -6.36 -2.38
N ASP A 103 -8.31 -5.35 -1.54
CA ASP A 103 -8.00 -3.99 -1.97
C ASP A 103 -6.51 -3.90 -2.31
N MET A 104 -6.20 -3.73 -3.60
CA MET A 104 -4.82 -3.61 -4.10
C MET A 104 -4.22 -2.21 -3.90
N GLY A 105 -4.93 -1.31 -3.24
CA GLY A 105 -4.54 0.08 -3.02
C GLY A 105 -4.55 0.93 -4.30
N PRO A 106 -4.32 2.24 -4.16
CA PRO A 106 -4.34 3.17 -5.29
C PRO A 106 -3.18 2.95 -6.27
N GLY A 107 -3.35 3.43 -7.51
CA GLY A 107 -2.30 3.49 -8.52
C GLY A 107 -2.05 2.20 -9.31
N SER A 108 -1.23 2.32 -10.36
CA SER A 108 -0.78 1.23 -11.24
C SER A 108 -1.89 0.34 -11.80
N LEU A 109 -2.99 0.96 -12.25
CA LEU A 109 -4.16 0.26 -12.81
C LEU A 109 -3.78 -0.68 -13.96
N ALA A 110 -2.85 -0.28 -14.84
CA ALA A 110 -2.39 -1.11 -15.94
C ALA A 110 -1.72 -2.42 -15.47
N ALA A 111 -1.00 -2.41 -14.34
CA ALA A 111 -0.41 -3.63 -13.79
C ALA A 111 -1.47 -4.53 -13.13
N LYS A 112 -2.56 -3.94 -12.63
CA LYS A 112 -3.62 -4.64 -11.89
C LYS A 112 -4.80 -5.07 -12.77
N GLN A 113 -4.92 -4.53 -13.98
CA GLN A 113 -6.12 -4.63 -14.83
C GLN A 113 -6.66 -6.05 -15.04
N TYR A 114 -5.78 -7.05 -15.08
CA TYR A 114 -6.17 -8.45 -15.30
C TYR A 114 -6.71 -9.16 -14.06
N LEU A 115 -6.58 -8.53 -12.89
CA LEU A 115 -7.01 -9.06 -11.59
C LEU A 115 -8.12 -8.20 -10.95
N LEU A 116 -8.40 -7.01 -11.50
CA LEU A 116 -9.40 -6.10 -10.95
C LEU A 116 -10.81 -6.53 -11.34
N THR A 117 -11.72 -6.50 -10.37
CA THR A 117 -13.16 -6.70 -10.58
C THR A 117 -13.94 -5.38 -10.52
N SER A 118 -13.42 -4.39 -9.80
CA SER A 118 -14.00 -3.05 -9.70
C SER A 118 -12.92 -2.01 -9.39
N VAL A 119 -13.25 -0.74 -9.64
CA VAL A 119 -12.47 0.43 -9.22
C VAL A 119 -13.38 1.28 -8.36
N LEU A 120 -12.87 1.72 -7.21
CA LEU A 120 -13.61 2.54 -6.25
C LEU A 120 -12.93 3.89 -6.07
N ASP A 121 -13.73 4.94 -5.92
CA ASP A 121 -13.23 6.27 -5.59
C ASP A 121 -12.78 6.31 -4.13
N ILE A 122 -11.53 6.75 -3.92
CA ILE A 122 -10.96 6.88 -2.58
C ILE A 122 -11.11 8.34 -2.11
N GLY A 123 -11.93 8.53 -1.07
CA GLY A 123 -12.05 9.80 -0.37
C GLY A 123 -10.99 9.98 0.73
N ARG A 124 -10.61 11.22 1.01
CA ARG A 124 -9.79 11.55 2.19
C ARG A 124 -10.60 12.33 3.21
N TYR A 125 -10.82 11.73 4.38
CA TYR A 125 -11.31 12.44 5.54
C TYR A 125 -10.14 12.97 6.37
N SER A 126 -10.26 14.19 6.92
CA SER A 126 -9.24 14.77 7.79
C SER A 126 -9.92 15.42 8.97
N HIS A 127 -9.62 14.93 10.17
CA HIS A 127 -10.09 15.52 11.41
C HIS A 127 -9.09 16.58 11.90
N TYR A 128 -9.59 17.78 12.20
CA TYR A 128 -8.78 18.88 12.75
C TYR A 128 -9.36 19.26 14.10
N TRP A 129 -8.64 18.93 15.17
CA TRP A 129 -9.09 19.25 16.53
C TRP A 129 -9.31 20.78 16.68
N PRO A 130 -10.46 21.23 17.22
CA PRO A 130 -10.80 22.66 17.24
C PRO A 130 -9.77 23.53 17.96
N THR A 131 -9.16 23.03 19.03
CA THR A 131 -8.21 23.82 19.86
C THR A 131 -6.76 23.72 19.38
N ALA A 132 -6.47 22.85 18.40
CA ALA A 132 -5.11 22.71 17.87
C ALA A 132 -4.86 23.75 16.78
N ILE A 133 -4.29 24.91 17.15
CA ILE A 133 -4.04 26.05 16.24
C ILE A 133 -3.30 25.61 14.98
N ARG A 134 -2.25 24.78 15.10
CA ARG A 134 -1.51 24.24 13.95
C ARG A 134 -2.39 23.44 13.01
N ALA A 135 -3.31 22.62 13.53
CA ALA A 135 -4.23 21.84 12.73
C ALA A 135 -5.21 22.76 11.97
N GLN A 136 -5.70 23.81 12.61
CA GLN A 136 -6.60 24.78 11.97
C GLN A 136 -5.90 25.57 10.85
N LEU A 137 -4.62 25.92 11.02
CA LEU A 137 -3.82 26.54 9.96
C LEU A 137 -3.63 25.61 8.75
N VAL A 138 -3.36 24.32 8.98
CA VAL A 138 -3.29 23.31 7.91
C VAL A 138 -4.64 23.18 7.20
N ARG A 139 -5.76 23.20 7.95
CA ARG A 139 -7.12 23.19 7.40
C ARG A 139 -7.34 24.37 6.45
N LEU A 140 -6.99 25.57 6.88
CA LEU A 140 -7.14 26.80 6.08
C LEU A 140 -6.28 26.75 4.82
N LYS A 141 -5.00 26.39 4.93
CA LYS A 141 -4.07 26.23 3.80
C LYS A 141 -4.64 25.26 2.76
N ARG A 142 -5.14 24.10 3.20
CA ARG A 142 -5.73 23.09 2.31
C ARG A 142 -7.05 23.54 1.68
N ALA A 143 -7.83 24.39 2.35
CA ALA A 143 -9.04 24.98 1.77
C ALA A 143 -8.71 25.99 0.66
N TRP A 144 -7.63 26.76 0.83
CA TRP A 144 -7.17 27.71 -0.18
C TRP A 144 -6.58 27.02 -1.42
N ALA A 145 -5.73 26.01 -1.24
CA ALA A 145 -5.17 25.24 -2.36
C ALA A 145 -6.27 24.60 -3.23
N ARG A 146 -7.29 24.00 -2.60
CA ARG A 146 -8.44 23.41 -3.30
C ARG A 146 -9.25 24.43 -4.11
N ARG A 147 -9.34 25.68 -3.64
CA ARG A 147 -10.01 26.76 -4.37
C ARG A 147 -9.20 27.23 -5.57
N ALA A 148 -7.87 27.30 -5.46
CA ALA A 148 -6.99 27.66 -6.56
C ALA A 148 -7.02 26.60 -7.69
N GLU A 149 -7.11 25.33 -7.35
CA GLU A 149 -7.22 24.22 -8.32
C GLU A 149 -8.59 24.13 -9.01
N SER A 150 -9.64 24.76 -8.45
CA SER A 150 -10.98 24.80 -9.05
C SER A 150 -11.20 25.91 -10.09
N VAL A 151 -10.17 26.68 -10.43
CA VAL A 151 -10.23 27.68 -11.53
C VAL A 151 -10.01 26.95 -12.86
N PRO A 152 -10.95 26.97 -13.82
CA PRO A 152 -10.74 26.32 -15.12
C PRO A 152 -9.57 26.97 -15.87
N GLN A 153 -8.72 26.15 -16.49
CA GLN A 153 -7.74 26.63 -17.48
C GLN A 153 -8.50 27.23 -18.67
N PRO A 154 -8.20 28.46 -19.13
CA PRO A 154 -8.76 28.97 -20.37
C PRO A 154 -8.26 28.12 -21.54
N GLY A 155 -9.19 27.68 -22.39
CA GLY A 155 -8.93 26.92 -23.62
C GLY A 155 -8.37 27.77 -24.75
#